data_AF-A0A951RFB0-F1
#
_entry.id   AF-A0A951RFB0-F1
#
_cell.length_a   1.000
_cell.length_b   1.000
_cell.length_c   1.000
_cell.angle_alpha   90.00
_cell.angle_beta   90.00
_cell.angle_gamma   90.00
#
_symmetry.space_group_name_H-M   'P 1'
#
loop_
_entity.id
_entity.type
_entity.pdbx_description
1 polymer ?
#
loop_
_entity_poly.entity_id
_entity_poly.type
_entity_poly.pdbx_seq_one_letter_code
_entity_poly.pdbx_strand_id
1 'polypeptide(L)'
;MEFVCKFPILTNPSYREESEKYNYFVYRIGLITRYSILSEKRFQVFAEVSPFFVHAYKEVVNSGDPAPYRNDEFGFYAAPGVTLYSKSRRVSFDLYYEFSFTGYNMLSYKVNYNF
;
A
#
# COMPACT_ATOMS: atom_id res chain seq x y z
N MET A 1 -12.59 -9.44 4.60
CA MET A 1 -11.81 -9.61 3.35
C MET A 1 -11.49 -8.22 2.83
N GLU A 2 -10.25 -7.96 2.40
CA GLU A 2 -9.83 -6.62 1.96
C GLU A 2 -9.29 -6.69 0.53
N PHE A 3 -9.64 -5.70 -0.27
CA PHE A 3 -9.10 -5.48 -1.61
C PHE A 3 -8.44 -4.11 -1.65
N VAL A 4 -7.14 -4.06 -1.96
CA VAL A 4 -6.34 -2.82 -1.91
C VAL A 4 -5.79 -2.54 -3.30
N CYS A 5 -6.00 -1.32 -3.77
CA CYS A 5 -5.36 -0.79 -4.96
C CYS A 5 -4.52 0.43 -4.59
N LYS A 6 -3.25 0.40 -4.99
CA LYS A 6 -2.29 1.46 -4.69
C LYS A 6 -1.89 2.13 -6.00
N PHE A 7 -2.00 3.44 -6.05
CA PHE A 7 -1.45 4.23 -7.16
C PHE A 7 -0.19 4.94 -6.66
N PRO A 8 1.00 4.50 -7.09
CA PRO A 8 2.21 5.20 -6.75
C PRO A 8 2.17 6.58 -7.40
N ILE A 9 2.29 7.63 -6.58
CA ILE A 9 2.55 8.97 -7.12
C ILE A 9 4.06 9.03 -7.30
N LEU A 10 4.52 8.52 -8.45
CA LEU A 10 5.92 8.54 -8.83
C LEU A 10 6.32 9.99 -9.12
N THR A 11 6.88 10.67 -8.13
CA THR A 11 7.48 12.00 -8.30
C THR A 11 8.87 11.94 -8.94
N ASN A 12 9.47 10.74 -9.02
CA ASN A 12 10.81 10.53 -9.55
C ASN A 12 10.76 9.69 -10.86
N PRO A 13 11.19 10.24 -12.02
CA PRO A 13 11.06 9.59 -13.33
C PRO A 13 11.84 8.29 -13.49
N SER A 14 12.92 8.09 -12.74
CA SER A 14 13.81 6.91 -12.87
C SER A 14 13.12 5.58 -12.55
N TYR A 15 12.16 5.56 -11.62
CA TYR A 15 11.43 4.35 -11.23
C TYR A 15 10.41 3.89 -12.28
N ARG A 16 9.98 4.79 -13.17
CA ARG A 16 9.01 4.48 -14.22
C ARG A 16 9.63 3.57 -15.29
N GLU A 17 10.88 3.83 -15.68
CA GLU A 17 11.59 3.07 -16.72
C GLU A 17 11.97 1.64 -16.28
N GLU A 18 12.24 1.40 -14.99
CA GLU A 18 12.56 0.06 -14.49
C GLU A 18 11.33 -0.86 -14.40
N SER A 19 10.15 -0.28 -14.14
CA SER A 19 8.89 -1.02 -14.00
C SER A 19 8.35 -1.60 -15.33
N GLU A 20 8.73 -1.01 -16.47
CA GLU A 20 8.28 -1.46 -17.79
C GLU A 20 9.07 -2.67 -18.33
N LYS A 21 10.25 -2.95 -17.75
CA LYS A 21 11.16 -4.00 -18.27
C LYS A 21 11.14 -5.31 -17.48
N TYR A 22 10.63 -5.31 -16.24
CA TYR A 22 10.76 -6.46 -15.35
C TYR A 22 9.49 -6.71 -14.54
N ASN A 23 9.12 -7.99 -14.40
CA ASN A 23 8.10 -8.41 -13.46
C ASN A 23 8.71 -8.48 -12.06
N TYR A 24 8.32 -7.55 -11.20
CA TYR A 24 8.67 -7.55 -9.78
C TYR A 24 7.53 -8.16 -8.98
N PHE A 25 7.86 -9.13 -8.13
CA PHE A 25 6.95 -9.63 -7.12
C PHE A 25 7.34 -9.04 -5.77
N VAL A 26 6.38 -8.39 -5.12
CA VAL A 26 6.60 -7.69 -3.86
C VAL A 26 5.61 -8.24 -2.85
N TYR A 27 6.15 -8.86 -1.80
CA TYR A 27 5.39 -9.28 -0.64
C TYR A 27 5.61 -8.31 0.51
N ARG A 28 4.52 -7.91 1.18
CA ARG A 28 4.57 -7.06 2.38
C ARG A 28 3.85 -7.74 3.53
N ILE A 29 4.51 -7.82 4.67
CA ILE A 29 3.92 -8.24 5.94
C ILE A 29 4.14 -7.14 6.98
N GLY A 30 3.15 -6.87 7.82
CA GLY A 30 3.27 -5.81 8.81
C GLY A 30 2.12 -5.82 9.81
N LEU A 31 2.29 -5.00 10.84
CA LEU A 31 1.26 -4.73 11.83
C LEU A 31 0.63 -3.38 11.50
N ILE A 32 -0.69 -3.28 11.62
CA ILE A 32 -1.42 -2.05 11.30
C ILE A 32 -2.08 -1.54 12.58
N THR A 33 -1.81 -0.29 12.92
CA THR A 33 -2.54 0.43 13.97
C THR A 33 -3.32 1.56 13.32
N ARG A 34 -4.63 1.60 13.60
CA ARG A 34 -5.52 2.58 12.99
C ARG A 34 -6.40 3.23 14.04
N TYR A 35 -6.50 4.55 13.99
CA TYR A 35 -7.42 5.34 14.79
C TYR A 35 -8.45 6.02 13.89
N SER A 36 -9.73 5.83 14.19
CA SER A 36 -10.84 6.39 13.42
C SER A 36 -11.64 7.39 14.27
N ILE A 37 -11.76 8.62 13.76
CA ILE A 37 -12.56 9.70 14.34
C ILE A 37 -13.95 9.66 13.71
N LEU A 38 -14.99 9.96 14.50
CA LEU A 38 -16.40 9.86 14.11
C LEU A 38 -16.86 8.43 13.79
N SER A 39 -16.39 7.43 14.55
CA SER A 39 -16.67 6.01 14.31
C SER A 39 -18.17 5.64 14.26
N GLU A 40 -19.05 6.49 14.79
CA GLU A 40 -20.51 6.29 14.75
C GLU A 40 -21.11 6.68 13.39
N LYS A 41 -20.44 7.52 12.61
CA LYS A 41 -20.92 8.01 11.31
C LYS A 41 -20.48 7.07 10.18
N ARG A 42 -21.22 7.13 9.06
CA ARG A 42 -20.87 6.41 7.83
C ARG A 42 -19.61 6.98 7.16
N PHE A 43 -19.38 8.28 7.34
CA PHE A 43 -18.16 8.95 6.90
C PHE A 43 -17.24 9.13 8.12
N GLN A 44 -16.04 8.59 8.04
CA GLN A 44 -15.05 8.61 9.11
C GLN A 44 -13.74 9.17 8.58
N VAL A 45 -13.01 9.86 9.46
CA VAL A 45 -11.63 10.25 9.19
C VAL A 45 -10.75 9.32 9.99
N PHE A 46 -9.66 8.84 9.41
CA PHE A 46 -8.74 7.95 10.10
C PHE A 46 -7.29 8.37 9.90
N ALA A 47 -6.47 7.92 10.84
CA ALA A 47 -5.03 7.89 10.72
C ALA A 47 -4.55 6.47 10.98
N GLU A 48 -3.76 5.94 10.05
CA GLU A 48 -3.18 4.60 10.12
C GLU A 48 -1.66 4.71 10.17
N VAL A 49 -1.01 3.86 10.96
CA VAL A 49 0.44 3.70 10.98
C VAL A 49 0.79 2.23 10.98
N SER A 50 1.87 1.88 10.30
CA SER A 50 2.27 0.48 10.19
C SER A 50 3.78 0.34 9.99
N PRO A 51 4.48 -0.37 10.90
CA PRO A 51 5.74 -1.00 10.57
C PRO A 51 5.48 -2.21 9.66
N PHE A 52 6.28 -2.34 8.61
CA PHE A 52 6.18 -3.44 7.66
C PHE A 52 7.54 -3.93 7.22
N PHE A 53 7.60 -5.20 6.85
CA PHE A 53 8.70 -5.82 6.13
C PHE A 53 8.25 -6.04 4.69
N VAL A 54 9.07 -5.62 3.73
CA VAL A 54 8.87 -5.86 2.31
C VAL A 54 9.98 -6.79 1.81
N HIS A 55 9.56 -7.86 1.14
CA HIS A 55 10.42 -8.72 0.34
C HIS A 55 10.10 -8.49 -1.13
N ALA A 56 11.07 -8.00 -1.90
CA ALA A 56 10.97 -7.86 -3.34
C ALA A 56 11.90 -8.88 -4.01
N TYR A 57 11.33 -9.67 -4.94
CA TYR A 57 12.10 -10.56 -5.80
C TYR A 57 11.81 -10.27 -7.27
N LYS A 58 12.86 -10.34 -8.08
CA LYS A 58 12.81 -10.23 -9.53
C LYS A 58 12.90 -11.62 -10.13
N GLU A 59 11.89 -12.03 -10.89
CA GLU A 59 11.96 -13.26 -11.68
C GLU A 59 12.61 -12.95 -13.03
N VAL A 60 13.82 -13.47 -13.25
CA VAL A 60 14.61 -13.24 -14.46
C VAL A 60 14.10 -14.19 -15.55
N VAL A 61 13.07 -13.79 -16.30
CA VAL A 61 12.49 -14.66 -17.34
C VAL A 61 13.23 -14.52 -18.69
N ASN A 62 13.91 -13.40 -18.99
CA ASN A 62 14.48 -13.19 -20.34
C ASN A 62 15.67 -12.21 -20.48
N SER A 63 16.28 -11.74 -19.40
CA SER A 63 17.50 -10.92 -19.47
C SER A 63 18.66 -11.78 -18.98
N GLY A 64 19.68 -12.05 -19.78
CA GLY A 64 20.86 -12.87 -19.45
C GLY A 64 21.76 -12.30 -18.34
N ASP A 65 21.15 -11.78 -17.28
CA ASP A 65 21.76 -11.21 -16.09
C ASP A 65 21.70 -12.28 -14.98
N PRO A 66 22.84 -12.85 -14.58
CA PRO A 66 22.89 -14.03 -13.71
C PRO A 66 22.60 -13.73 -12.23
N ALA A 67 22.37 -12.48 -11.85
CA ALA A 67 22.14 -12.09 -10.47
C ALA A 67 20.62 -11.95 -10.17
N PRO A 68 20.01 -12.84 -9.37
CA PRO A 68 18.64 -12.63 -8.90
C PRO A 68 18.61 -11.36 -8.01
N TYR A 69 17.82 -10.37 -8.41
CA TYR A 69 17.59 -9.20 -7.56
C TYR A 69 16.67 -9.59 -6.42
N ARG A 70 17.22 -9.57 -5.20
CA ARG A 70 16.51 -9.76 -3.95
C ARG A 70 16.75 -8.53 -3.08
N ASN A 71 15.66 -7.89 -2.66
CA ASN A 71 15.73 -6.76 -1.75
C ASN A 71 14.78 -6.98 -0.57
N ASP A 72 15.34 -6.94 0.63
CA ASP A 72 14.65 -7.11 1.90
C ASP A 72 14.72 -5.78 2.65
N GLU A 73 13.57 -5.15 2.90
CA GLU A 73 13.51 -3.81 3.51
C GLU A 73 12.50 -3.76 4.65
N PHE A 74 12.91 -3.17 5.78
CA PHE A 74 12.00 -2.74 6.83
C PHE A 74 11.61 -1.29 6.58
N GLY A 75 10.29 -1.04 6.55
CA GLY A 75 9.75 0.28 6.36
C GLY A 75 8.69 0.61 7.39
N PHE A 76 8.35 1.89 7.43
CA PHE A 76 7.26 2.42 8.23
C PHE A 76 6.45 3.38 7.36
N TYR A 77 5.12 3.34 7.47
CA TYR A 77 4.27 4.35 6.85
C TYR A 77 3.29 4.94 7.85
N ALA A 78 2.91 6.19 7.56
CA ALA A 78 1.76 6.86 8.13
C ALA A 78 0.78 7.20 7.01
N ALA A 79 -0.51 7.00 7.27
CA ALA A 79 -1.56 7.13 6.28
C ALA A 79 -2.82 7.81 6.86
N PRO A 80 -2.94 9.14 6.77
CA PRO A 80 -4.21 9.81 6.99
C PRO A 80 -5.17 9.52 5.82
N GLY A 81 -6.45 9.39 6.14
CA GLY A 81 -7.46 9.08 5.14
C GLY A 81 -8.89 9.27 5.60
N VAL A 82 -9.81 8.95 4.71
CA VAL A 82 -11.25 8.98 4.95
C VAL A 82 -11.87 7.65 4.55
N THR A 83 -12.89 7.25 5.30
CA THR A 83 -13.63 6.01 5.06
C THR A 83 -15.10 6.29 4.88
N LEU A 84 -15.69 5.65 3.89
CA LEU A 84 -17.13 5.63 3.64
C LEU A 84 -17.68 4.21 3.81
N TYR A 85 -18.55 4.01 4.79
CA TYR A 85 -19.27 2.76 4.99
C TYR A 85 -20.55 2.71 4.16
N SER A 86 -20.86 1.51 3.65
CA SER A 86 -22.17 1.20 3.06
C SER A 86 -23.29 1.33 4.09
N LYS A 87 -24.55 1.40 3.64
CA LYS A 87 -25.71 1.52 4.54
C LYS A 87 -25.80 0.33 5.52
N SER A 88 -25.40 -0.86 5.06
CA SER A 88 -25.35 -2.08 5.87
C SER A 88 -24.06 -2.22 6.71
N ARG A 89 -23.11 -1.30 6.58
CA ARG A 89 -21.75 -1.33 7.18
C ARG A 89 -20.89 -2.57 6.85
N ARG A 90 -21.39 -3.47 6.01
CA ARG A 90 -20.67 -4.66 5.52
C ARG A 90 -19.55 -4.33 4.54
N VAL A 91 -19.61 -3.16 3.89
CA VAL A 91 -18.58 -2.73 2.95
C VAL A 91 -18.10 -1.36 3.36
N SER A 92 -16.79 -1.13 3.37
CA SER A 92 -16.20 0.19 3.53
C SER A 92 -15.24 0.50 2.39
N PHE A 93 -15.16 1.78 2.05
CA PHE A 93 -14.25 2.33 1.06
C PHE A 93 -13.34 3.32 1.75
N ASP A 94 -12.05 3.05 1.76
CA ASP A 94 -11.01 3.88 2.33
C ASP A 94 -10.27 4.59 1.19
N LEU A 95 -10.10 5.90 1.31
CA LEU A 95 -9.22 6.71 0.46
C LEU A 95 -8.18 7.36 1.36
N TYR A 96 -6.90 7.12 1.09
CA TYR A 96 -5.83 7.55 1.97
C TYR A 96 -4.54 7.84 1.23
N TYR A 97 -3.71 8.64 1.86
CA TYR A 97 -2.40 9.01 1.35
C TYR A 97 -1.34 8.36 2.22
N GLU A 98 -0.56 7.44 1.67
CA GLU A 98 0.55 6.77 2.36
C GLU A 98 1.80 7.64 2.29
N PHE A 99 2.34 8.04 3.44
CA PHE A 99 3.66 8.62 3.61
C PHE A 99 4.61 7.53 4.09
N SER A 100 5.48 7.05 3.21
CA SER A 100 6.53 6.10 3.58
C SER A 100 7.77 6.86 4.03
N PHE A 101 8.33 6.49 5.18
CA PHE A 101 9.59 7.07 5.67
C PHE A 101 10.80 6.72 4.79
N THR A 102 10.63 5.77 3.87
CA THR A 102 11.60 5.40 2.84
C THR A 102 11.60 6.36 1.64
N GLY A 103 10.77 7.40 1.66
CA GLY A 103 10.76 8.50 0.68
C GLY A 103 9.68 8.40 -0.41
N TYR A 104 8.86 7.34 -0.39
CA TYR A 104 7.76 7.15 -1.34
C TYR A 104 6.44 7.62 -0.76
N ASN A 105 5.67 8.33 -1.60
CA ASN A 105 4.30 8.69 -1.28
C ASN A 105 3.33 8.03 -2.26
N MET A 106 2.21 7.53 -1.76
CA MET A 106 1.22 6.83 -2.60
C MET A 106 -0.19 7.30 -2.27
N LEU A 107 -1.01 7.53 -3.30
CA LEU A 107 -2.45 7.66 -3.12
C LEU A 107 -3.07 6.28 -3.29
N SER A 108 -3.72 5.80 -2.25
CA SER A 108 -4.23 4.44 -2.18
C SER A 108 -5.73 4.45 -1.90
N TYR A 109 -6.43 3.48 -2.47
CA TYR A 109 -7.82 3.20 -2.11
C TYR A 109 -7.97 1.73 -1.72
N LYS A 110 -8.78 1.47 -0.70
CA LYS A 110 -9.01 0.13 -0.14
C LYS A 110 -10.51 -0.11 0.00
N VAL A 111 -10.96 -1.29 -0.40
CA VAL A 111 -12.33 -1.76 -0.22
C VAL A 111 -12.31 -2.89 0.78
N ASN A 112 -13.00 -2.71 1.91
CA ASN A 112 -13.05 -3.71 2.97
C ASN A 112 -14.45 -4.34 3.03
N TYR A 113 -14.50 -5.65 3.17
CA TYR A 113 -15.71 -6.40 3.48
C TYR A 113 -15.65 -6.88 4.94
N ASN A 114 -16.57 -6.36 5.75
CA ASN A 114 -16.78 -6.68 7.15
C ASN A 114 -17.84 -7.78 7.25
N PHE A 115 -17.47 -8.94 7.81
CA PHE A 115 -18.36 -10.07 8.06
C PHE A 115 -19.12 -9.88 9.38
#